data_AF-A0A8C5GRY2-F1
#
_entry.id   AF-A0A8C5GRY2-F1
#
_cell.length_a   1.000
_cell.length_b   1.000
_cell.length_c   1.000
_cell.angle_alpha   90.00
_cell.angle_beta   90.00
_cell.angle_gamma   90.00
#
_symmetry.space_group_name_H-M   'P 1'
#
loop_
_entity.id
_entity.type
_entity.pdbx_description
1 polymer ?
#
loop_
_entity_poly.entity_id
_entity_poly.type
_entity_poly.pdbx_seq_one_letter_code
_entity_poly.pdbx_strand_id
1 'polypeptide(L)'
;MALSVLRFVRGGLGRTLNCEFVSNSFKVSHSLTPTVRVKDAVAHSQLAEFGEYVAEILPKYVQQVQVTCYSELELMIHPDGIIPVLTFLKDHSNAQFRNMIDLTAVDIPTRQNRFEIVYNLLSLRYNSRVRVKTYTDELTPLDSAVPVHIAANWYEREVWDMFGVFFANHPDLRRILTDYGFEGHPFRKDFPLSGYVEVRYDDELKRVVAEPVELSQEFRKFDLNSPWEVFPAHRETKETPQLESGEPATTPK
;
A
#
# COMPACT_ATOMS: atom_id res chain seq x y z
N MET A 1 20.81 26.42 -25.10
CA MET A 1 22.03 27.11 -24.61
C MET A 1 22.11 26.86 -23.12
N ALA A 2 23.16 26.14 -22.70
CA ALA A 2 23.37 25.70 -21.34
C ALA A 2 23.77 26.88 -20.43
N LEU A 3 23.15 26.97 -19.26
CA LEU A 3 23.56 27.85 -18.18
C LEU A 3 23.90 26.98 -16.97
N SER A 4 25.20 26.84 -16.75
CA SER A 4 25.79 26.29 -15.54
C SER A 4 25.47 27.21 -14.35
N VAL A 5 25.00 26.65 -13.24
CA VAL A 5 24.93 27.37 -11.96
C VAL A 5 25.79 26.65 -10.93
N LEU A 6 26.64 27.46 -10.29
CA LEU A 6 27.73 27.15 -9.39
C LEU A 6 27.36 26.27 -8.19
N ARG A 7 28.28 25.34 -7.87
CA ARG A 7 28.45 24.71 -6.56
C ARG A 7 28.76 25.78 -5.49
N PHE A 8 27.96 25.84 -4.44
CA PHE A 8 28.35 26.45 -3.17
C PHE A 8 28.57 25.33 -2.15
N VAL A 9 29.83 25.11 -1.76
CA VAL A 9 30.20 24.20 -0.68
C VAL A 9 30.07 24.97 0.63
N ARG A 10 29.18 24.53 1.52
CA ARG A 10 29.24 24.86 2.94
C ARG A 10 29.03 23.59 3.74
N GLY A 11 30.09 23.17 4.43
CA GLY A 11 30.11 22.01 5.29
C GLY A 11 29.25 22.19 6.55
N GLY A 12 28.61 21.10 6.94
CA GLY A 12 27.88 20.94 8.19
C GLY A 12 27.21 19.58 8.18
N LEU A 13 27.70 18.64 9.01
CA LEU A 13 27.13 17.31 9.19
C LEU A 13 25.66 17.42 9.59
N GLY A 14 24.76 17.10 8.66
CA GLY A 14 23.35 16.87 8.90
C GLY A 14 22.88 15.85 7.87
N ARG A 15 22.37 14.70 8.33
CA ARG A 15 21.85 13.64 7.48
C ARG A 15 20.72 14.20 6.62
N THR A 16 20.99 14.46 5.35
CA THR A 16 19.99 14.84 4.35
C THR A 16 19.21 13.58 3.97
N LEU A 17 17.93 13.55 4.30
CA LEU A 17 16.97 12.61 3.73
C LEU A 17 16.87 12.92 2.23
N ASN A 18 17.47 12.07 1.40
CA ASN A 18 17.25 12.11 -0.05
C ASN A 18 15.84 11.58 -0.32
N CYS A 19 14.86 12.47 -0.40
CA CYS A 19 13.62 12.19 -1.09
C CYS A 19 13.92 12.31 -2.59
N GLU A 20 14.15 11.20 -3.28
CA GLU A 20 14.34 11.20 -4.73
C GLU A 20 13.04 11.62 -5.42
N PHE A 21 12.99 12.90 -5.78
CA PHE A 21 11.87 13.50 -6.47
C PHE A 21 12.02 13.23 -7.97
N VAL A 22 11.24 12.28 -8.50
CA VAL A 22 11.11 12.11 -9.96
C VAL A 22 10.11 13.15 -10.46
N SER A 23 10.53 14.42 -10.58
CA SER A 23 9.76 15.45 -11.28
C SER A 23 9.86 15.22 -12.78
N ASN A 24 9.05 14.31 -13.31
CA ASN A 24 8.86 14.26 -14.76
C ASN A 24 7.96 15.44 -15.14
N SER A 25 8.55 16.48 -15.74
CA SER A 25 7.81 17.66 -16.20
C SER A 25 6.67 17.21 -17.13
N PHE A 26 5.42 17.34 -16.68
CA PHE A 26 4.26 16.88 -17.41
C PHE A 26 3.97 17.84 -18.57
N LYS A 27 4.47 17.52 -19.77
CA LYS A 27 4.12 18.27 -20.98
C LYS A 27 2.67 17.93 -21.36
N VAL A 28 1.80 18.94 -21.37
CA VAL A 28 0.42 18.82 -21.82
C VAL A 28 0.40 18.65 -23.34
N SER A 29 0.60 17.42 -23.83
CA SER A 29 0.25 17.07 -25.20
C SER A 29 -1.21 16.64 -25.23
N HIS A 30 -2.11 17.51 -25.69
CA HIS A 30 -3.47 17.09 -26.05
C HIS A 30 -3.38 16.18 -27.30
N SER A 31 -3.21 14.87 -27.09
CA SER A 31 -3.41 13.90 -28.16
C SER A 31 -4.91 13.76 -28.39
N LEU A 32 -5.42 14.37 -29.46
CA LEU A 32 -6.84 14.41 -29.86
C LEU A 32 -7.34 13.08 -30.46
N THR A 33 -6.83 11.92 -30.02
CA THR A 33 -7.32 10.63 -30.50
C THR A 33 -8.58 10.22 -29.73
N PRO A 34 -9.70 9.87 -30.40
CA PRO A 34 -10.99 9.60 -29.74
C PRO A 34 -10.98 8.50 -28.67
N THR A 35 -10.03 7.58 -28.75
CA THR A 35 -9.90 6.44 -27.84
C THR A 35 -9.09 6.73 -26.58
N VAL A 36 -8.32 7.82 -26.55
CA VAL A 36 -7.41 8.11 -25.44
C VAL A 36 -8.11 9.02 -24.43
N ARG A 37 -8.09 8.62 -23.16
CA ARG A 37 -8.62 9.43 -22.06
C ARG A 37 -7.89 10.77 -21.99
N VAL A 38 -8.66 11.86 -21.97
CA VAL A 38 -8.12 13.22 -21.74
C VAL A 38 -7.53 13.31 -20.34
N LYS A 39 -6.33 13.87 -20.23
CA LYS A 39 -5.62 14.02 -18.95
C LYS A 39 -5.85 15.42 -18.37
N ASP A 40 -6.29 15.46 -17.12
CA ASP A 40 -6.58 16.70 -16.40
C ASP A 40 -5.30 17.25 -15.74
N ALA A 41 -4.55 18.06 -16.49
CA ALA A 41 -3.28 18.61 -16.01
C ALA A 41 -3.41 19.52 -14.77
N VAL A 42 -4.53 20.25 -14.67
CA VAL A 42 -4.79 21.19 -13.56
C VAL A 42 -5.04 20.44 -12.25
N ALA A 43 -5.84 19.38 -12.28
CA ALA A 43 -6.09 18.55 -11.09
C ALA A 43 -4.77 17.89 -10.63
N HIS A 44 -3.97 17.40 -11.57
CA HIS A 44 -2.67 16.82 -11.26
C HIS A 44 -1.72 17.83 -10.59
N SER A 45 -1.64 19.08 -11.07
CA SER A 45 -0.78 20.09 -10.46
C SER A 45 -1.26 20.49 -9.06
N GLN A 46 -2.57 20.68 -8.88
CA GLN A 46 -3.16 21.00 -7.57
C GLN A 46 -2.92 19.90 -6.53
N LEU A 47 -3.04 18.63 -6.93
CA LEU A 47 -2.77 17.49 -6.06
C LEU A 47 -1.29 17.35 -5.73
N ALA A 48 -0.40 17.67 -6.68
CA ALA A 48 1.04 17.68 -6.44
C ALA A 48 1.41 18.77 -5.41
N GLU A 49 0.93 20.00 -5.61
CA GLU A 49 1.13 21.12 -4.67
C GLU A 49 0.57 20.80 -3.28
N PHE A 50 -0.63 20.21 -3.21
CA PHE A 50 -1.22 19.77 -1.94
C PHE A 50 -0.41 18.64 -1.29
N GLY A 51 0.13 17.71 -2.09
CA GLY A 51 0.99 16.64 -1.62
C GLY A 51 2.29 17.18 -1.01
N GLU A 52 2.94 18.13 -1.66
CA GLU A 52 4.12 18.85 -1.15
C GLU A 52 3.80 19.57 0.16
N TYR A 53 2.66 20.27 0.20
CA TYR A 53 2.18 20.94 1.41
C TYR A 53 2.00 19.98 2.60
N VAL A 54 1.44 18.79 2.38
CA VAL A 54 1.30 17.77 3.43
C VAL A 54 2.67 17.24 3.88
N ALA A 55 3.60 17.03 2.94
CA ALA A 55 4.96 16.57 3.24
C ALA A 55 5.74 17.59 4.08
N GLU A 56 5.57 18.89 3.83
CA GLU A 56 6.18 19.96 4.62
C GLU A 56 5.64 20.04 6.05
N ILE A 57 4.35 19.77 6.25
CA ILE A 57 3.73 19.85 7.59
C ILE A 57 4.08 18.63 8.44
N LEU A 58 4.08 17.43 7.86
CA LEU A 58 4.33 16.17 8.57
C LEU A 58 5.57 15.41 8.04
N PRO A 59 6.77 16.02 8.05
CA PRO A 59 7.98 15.40 7.49
C PRO A 59 8.45 14.20 8.31
N LYS A 60 7.96 14.04 9.54
CA LYS A 60 8.32 12.93 10.43
C LYS A 60 7.76 11.58 9.94
N TYR A 61 6.58 11.59 9.33
CA TYR A 61 5.83 10.37 9.03
C TYR A 61 5.66 10.12 7.52
N VAL A 62 5.56 11.19 6.73
CA VAL A 62 5.42 11.10 5.27
C VAL A 62 6.77 10.75 4.66
N GLN A 63 6.85 9.60 3.98
CA GLN A 63 8.06 9.12 3.34
C GLN A 63 8.10 9.52 1.87
N GLN A 64 7.00 9.29 1.16
CA GLN A 64 6.88 9.56 -0.25
C GLN A 64 5.49 10.07 -0.58
N VAL A 65 5.44 11.04 -1.50
CA VAL A 65 4.22 11.56 -2.10
C VAL A 65 4.26 11.21 -3.57
N GLN A 66 3.20 10.59 -4.06
CA GLN A 66 3.07 10.26 -5.48
C GLN A 66 1.71 10.71 -6.01
N VAL A 67 1.72 11.24 -7.23
CA VAL A 67 0.51 11.55 -7.98
C VAL A 67 0.52 10.67 -9.22
N THR A 68 -0.53 9.89 -9.38
CA THR A 68 -0.67 9.02 -10.56
C THR A 68 -1.03 9.84 -11.79
N CYS A 69 -0.79 9.29 -12.99
CA CYS A 69 -1.20 9.90 -14.26
C CYS A 69 -2.72 10.19 -14.35
N TYR A 70 -3.53 9.57 -13.48
CA TYR A 70 -4.98 9.73 -13.43
C TYR A 70 -5.44 10.74 -12.36
N SER A 71 -4.53 11.58 -11.86
CA SER A 71 -4.81 12.60 -10.83
C SER A 71 -5.31 11.99 -9.52
N GLU A 72 -4.62 10.97 -9.03
CA GLU A 72 -4.87 10.39 -7.72
C GLU A 72 -3.63 10.54 -6.85
N LEU A 73 -3.80 11.17 -5.68
CA LEU A 73 -2.74 11.41 -4.72
C LEU A 73 -2.59 10.20 -3.80
N GLU A 74 -1.36 9.71 -3.65
CA GLU A 74 -1.00 8.71 -2.66
C GLU A 74 0.12 9.22 -1.74
N LEU A 75 -0.07 9.00 -0.44
CA LEU A 75 0.86 9.35 0.62
C LEU A 75 1.36 8.05 1.26
N MET A 76 2.66 7.80 1.20
CA MET A 76 3.30 6.68 1.90
C MET A 76 3.75 7.13 3.28
N ILE A 77 3.34 6.41 4.31
CA ILE A 77 3.52 6.79 5.70
C ILE A 77 4.17 5.66 6.48
N HIS A 78 4.98 6.03 7.47
CA HIS A 78 5.47 5.09 8.49
C HIS A 78 4.31 4.55 9.36
N PRO A 79 4.29 3.25 9.74
CA PRO A 79 3.22 2.65 10.56
C PRO A 79 2.94 3.39 11.88
N ASP A 80 3.97 3.82 12.61
CA ASP A 80 3.81 4.60 13.87
C ASP A 80 3.08 5.96 13.69
N GLY A 81 2.90 6.41 12.45
CA GLY A 81 2.33 7.71 12.09
C GLY A 81 0.85 7.68 11.74
N ILE A 82 0.17 6.53 11.84
CA ILE A 82 -1.22 6.37 11.39
C ILE A 82 -2.15 7.38 12.09
N ILE A 83 -2.20 7.39 13.42
CA ILE A 83 -3.14 8.25 14.16
C ILE A 83 -2.85 9.75 13.90
N PRO A 84 -1.60 10.26 14.05
CA PRO A 84 -1.33 11.67 13.83
C PRO A 84 -1.67 12.14 12.41
N VAL A 85 -1.34 11.34 11.39
CA VAL A 85 -1.58 11.76 10.01
C VAL A 85 -3.07 11.69 9.68
N LEU A 86 -3.78 10.63 10.06
CA LEU A 86 -5.23 10.55 9.84
C LEU A 86 -5.98 11.68 10.57
N THR A 87 -5.57 12.01 11.80
CA THR A 87 -6.16 13.12 12.56
C THR A 87 -5.93 14.45 11.85
N PHE A 88 -4.70 14.70 11.40
CA PHE A 88 -4.39 15.90 10.62
C PHE A 88 -5.21 15.99 9.33
N LEU A 89 -5.31 14.89 8.58
CA LEU A 89 -6.08 14.82 7.35
C LEU A 89 -7.58 14.99 7.57
N LYS A 90 -8.09 14.71 8.77
CA LYS A 90 -9.50 14.89 9.11
C LYS A 90 -9.81 16.33 9.51
N ASP A 91 -8.96 16.93 10.34
CA ASP A 91 -9.26 18.17 11.06
C ASP A 91 -8.67 19.43 10.40
N HIS A 92 -7.62 19.30 9.59
CA HIS A 92 -6.94 20.46 9.01
C HIS A 92 -7.86 21.24 8.06
N SER A 93 -7.76 22.57 8.09
CA SER A 93 -8.67 23.42 7.32
C SER A 93 -8.58 23.17 5.81
N ASN A 94 -7.37 22.89 5.30
CA ASN A 94 -7.13 22.59 3.89
C ASN A 94 -7.28 21.09 3.56
N ALA A 95 -7.24 20.21 4.58
CA ALA A 95 -7.38 18.77 4.44
C ALA A 95 -8.56 18.35 5.32
N GLN A 96 -9.78 18.46 4.79
CA GLN A 96 -11.01 18.09 5.51
C GLN A 96 -11.49 16.70 5.07
N PHE A 97 -10.61 15.71 5.14
CA PHE A 97 -10.91 14.31 4.79
C PHE A 97 -11.73 13.64 5.89
N ARG A 98 -12.98 14.10 6.05
CA ARG A 98 -13.88 13.61 7.10
C ARG A 98 -14.37 12.20 6.85
N ASN A 99 -14.54 11.83 5.58
CA ASN A 99 -15.10 10.54 5.21
C ASN A 99 -13.99 9.54 4.90
N MET A 100 -13.96 8.44 5.65
CA MET A 100 -13.16 7.26 5.32
C MET A 100 -14.04 6.38 4.44
N ILE A 101 -13.62 6.18 3.19
CA ILE A 101 -14.36 5.35 2.24
C ILE A 101 -14.04 3.89 2.53
N ASP A 102 -12.76 3.53 2.49
CA ASP A 102 -12.32 2.15 2.66
C ASP A 102 -11.00 2.09 3.44
N LEU A 103 -10.79 0.95 4.09
CA LEU A 103 -9.50 0.50 4.58
C LEU A 103 -9.27 -0.89 3.98
N THR A 104 -8.24 -1.01 3.15
CA THR A 104 -7.90 -2.25 2.46
C THR A 104 -6.49 -2.69 2.84
N ALA A 105 -6.22 -3.98 2.70
CA ALA A 105 -4.89 -4.54 2.87
C ALA A 105 -4.49 -5.33 1.62
N VAL A 106 -3.20 -5.28 1.29
CA VAL A 106 -2.60 -5.97 0.17
C VAL A 106 -1.41 -6.75 0.70
N ASP A 107 -1.41 -8.07 0.51
CA ASP A 107 -0.28 -8.92 0.87
C ASP A 107 0.70 -9.01 -0.31
N ILE A 108 1.98 -8.77 -0.08
CA ILE A 108 3.08 -8.84 -1.03
C ILE A 108 4.20 -9.66 -0.40
N PRO A 109 4.26 -10.99 -0.64
CA PRO A 109 5.17 -11.89 0.05
C PRO A 109 6.65 -11.67 -0.29
N THR A 110 6.96 -10.89 -1.33
CA THR A 110 8.34 -10.59 -1.72
C THR A 110 9.00 -9.53 -0.83
N ARG A 111 8.22 -8.75 -0.07
CA ARG A 111 8.73 -7.70 0.82
C ARG A 111 8.92 -8.25 2.23
N GLN A 112 9.87 -7.68 2.98
CA GLN A 112 10.02 -7.97 4.42
C GLN A 112 8.73 -7.58 5.16
N ASN A 113 8.24 -6.37 4.87
CA ASN A 113 6.97 -5.87 5.37
C ASN A 113 5.90 -6.28 4.36
N ARG A 114 5.36 -7.48 4.57
CA ARG A 114 4.49 -8.16 3.59
C ARG A 114 3.17 -7.45 3.37
N PHE A 115 2.61 -6.81 4.40
CA PHE A 115 1.29 -6.21 4.31
C PHE A 115 1.40 -4.72 3.99
N GLU A 116 0.63 -4.27 3.00
CA GLU A 116 0.43 -2.87 2.66
C GLU A 116 -1.02 -2.50 2.97
N ILE A 117 -1.24 -1.57 3.90
CA ILE A 117 -2.57 -1.13 4.33
C ILE A 117 -2.84 0.23 3.75
N VAL A 118 -3.99 0.35 3.10
CA VAL A 118 -4.39 1.51 2.31
C VAL A 118 -5.68 2.08 2.89
N TYR A 119 -5.63 3.33 3.30
CA TYR A 119 -6.77 4.13 3.72
C TYR A 119 -7.20 5.02 2.56
N ASN A 120 -8.40 4.80 2.05
CA ASN A 120 -9.03 5.65 1.03
C ASN A 120 -9.88 6.70 1.73
N LEU A 121 -9.51 7.98 1.58
CA LEU A 121 -10.23 9.09 2.22
C LEU A 121 -10.82 10.05 1.20
N LEU A 122 -11.92 10.70 1.58
CA LEU A 122 -12.63 11.69 0.79
C LEU A 122 -12.89 12.97 1.59
N SER A 123 -12.47 14.08 1.00
CA SER A 123 -12.83 15.41 1.46
C SER A 123 -14.06 15.89 0.71
N LEU A 124 -15.18 16.03 1.42
CA LEU A 124 -16.44 16.50 0.84
C LEU A 124 -16.39 18.00 0.51
N ARG A 125 -15.62 18.79 1.27
CA ARG A 125 -15.52 20.24 1.06
C ARG A 125 -14.80 20.58 -0.24
N TYR A 126 -13.73 19.83 -0.55
CA TYR A 126 -12.90 20.04 -1.73
C TYR A 126 -13.18 19.02 -2.85
N ASN A 127 -14.11 18.08 -2.61
CA ASN A 127 -14.39 16.94 -3.49
C ASN A 127 -13.11 16.22 -3.97
N SER A 128 -12.13 16.08 -3.08
CA SER A 128 -10.82 15.52 -3.37
C SER A 128 -10.66 14.17 -2.67
N ARG A 129 -9.95 13.24 -3.31
CA ARG A 129 -9.66 11.90 -2.77
C ARG A 129 -8.16 11.77 -2.53
N VAL A 130 -7.80 11.05 -1.47
CA VAL A 130 -6.40 10.72 -1.17
C VAL A 130 -6.33 9.27 -0.72
N ARG A 131 -5.22 8.62 -1.10
CA ARG A 131 -4.87 7.29 -0.60
C ARG A 131 -3.69 7.42 0.36
N VAL A 132 -3.86 6.96 1.58
CA VAL A 132 -2.79 6.89 2.55
C VAL A 132 -2.37 5.44 2.69
N LYS A 133 -1.09 5.15 2.47
CA LYS A 133 -0.54 3.79 2.47
C LYS A 133 0.47 3.65 3.60
N THR A 134 0.39 2.52 4.28
CA THR A 134 1.31 2.10 5.33
C THR A 134 1.71 0.66 5.10
N TYR A 135 2.77 0.21 5.75
CA TYR A 135 3.25 -1.15 5.65
C TYR A 135 3.36 -1.77 7.04
N THR A 136 3.25 -3.09 7.13
CA THR A 136 3.43 -3.83 8.38
C THR A 136 3.89 -5.27 8.14
N ASP A 137 4.43 -5.87 9.20
CA ASP A 137 4.80 -7.26 9.25
C ASP A 137 3.66 -8.08 9.87
N GLU A 138 3.88 -9.38 10.05
CA GLU A 138 2.91 -10.27 10.69
C GLU A 138 2.76 -10.05 12.19
N LEU A 139 3.82 -9.60 12.85
CA LEU A 139 3.90 -9.52 14.31
C LEU A 139 3.80 -8.08 14.82
N THR A 140 4.11 -7.11 13.97
CA THR A 140 4.12 -5.70 14.37
C THR A 140 2.68 -5.21 14.50
N PRO A 141 2.27 -4.76 15.69
CA PRO A 141 0.93 -4.24 15.90
C PRO A 141 0.81 -2.84 15.30
N LEU A 142 -0.31 -2.54 14.66
CA LEU A 142 -0.62 -1.20 14.17
C LEU A 142 -1.60 -0.49 15.08
N ASP A 143 -1.51 0.82 15.18
CA ASP A 143 -2.50 1.58 15.92
C ASP A 143 -3.86 1.62 15.20
N SER A 144 -4.93 1.29 15.91
CA SER A 144 -6.31 1.39 15.43
C SER A 144 -6.67 2.84 15.06
N ALA A 145 -7.30 3.01 13.90
CA ALA A 145 -7.82 4.27 13.40
C ALA A 145 -9.26 4.55 13.87
N VAL A 146 -9.92 3.64 14.59
CA VAL A 146 -11.26 3.80 15.19
C VAL A 146 -11.47 5.13 15.93
N PRO A 147 -10.56 5.64 16.78
CA PRO A 147 -10.77 6.92 17.46
C PRO A 147 -10.82 8.12 16.48
N VAL A 148 -10.18 8.02 15.32
CA VAL A 148 -10.20 9.06 14.29
C VAL A 148 -11.41 8.87 13.38
N HIS A 149 -11.62 7.66 12.87
CA HIS A 149 -12.72 7.29 11.99
C HIS A 149 -13.43 6.06 12.52
N ILE A 150 -14.64 6.25 13.04
CA ILE A 150 -15.47 5.16 13.60
C ILE A 150 -15.77 4.08 12.53
N ALA A 151 -15.79 4.47 11.26
CA ALA A 151 -15.96 3.54 10.13
C ALA A 151 -14.89 2.44 10.09
N ALA A 152 -13.68 2.69 10.61
CA ALA A 152 -12.58 1.72 10.60
C ALA A 152 -12.86 0.46 11.44
N ASN A 153 -13.83 0.49 12.36
CA ASN A 153 -14.12 -0.63 13.28
C ASN A 153 -14.37 -1.96 12.53
N TRP A 154 -15.17 -1.96 11.47
CA TRP A 154 -15.41 -3.20 10.71
C TRP A 154 -14.25 -3.54 9.78
N TYR A 155 -13.62 -2.55 9.15
CA TYR A 155 -12.50 -2.80 8.25
C TYR A 155 -11.27 -3.36 8.97
N GLU A 156 -10.96 -2.86 10.17
CA GLU A 156 -9.86 -3.39 10.98
C GLU A 156 -10.12 -4.84 11.39
N ARG A 157 -11.37 -5.19 11.71
CA ARG A 157 -11.78 -6.57 11.97
C ARG A 157 -11.69 -7.45 10.72
N GLU A 158 -12.08 -6.94 9.57
CA GLU A 158 -11.96 -7.65 8.29
C GLU A 158 -10.49 -7.91 7.95
N VAL A 159 -9.63 -6.90 8.08
CA VAL A 159 -8.19 -7.04 7.82
C VAL A 159 -7.53 -8.00 8.82
N TRP A 160 -7.94 -7.97 10.09
CA TRP A 160 -7.51 -8.97 11.08
C TRP A 160 -7.94 -10.38 10.69
N ASP A 161 -9.20 -10.58 10.27
CA ASP A 161 -9.73 -11.89 9.91
C ASP A 161 -9.10 -12.44 8.62
N MET A 162 -8.93 -11.59 7.60
CA MET A 162 -8.47 -11.98 6.27
C MET A 162 -6.95 -12.05 6.12
N PHE A 163 -6.19 -11.21 6.82
CA PHE A 163 -4.73 -11.12 6.70
C PHE A 163 -4.00 -11.42 8.01
N GLY A 164 -4.64 -11.27 9.17
CA GLY A 164 -4.01 -11.47 10.48
C GLY A 164 -3.17 -10.28 10.94
N VAL A 165 -3.43 -9.08 10.43
CA VAL A 165 -2.75 -7.85 10.91
C VAL A 165 -3.39 -7.39 12.21
N PHE A 166 -2.61 -7.35 13.29
CA PHE A 166 -3.09 -6.96 14.60
C PHE A 166 -3.20 -5.43 14.75
N PHE A 167 -4.36 -4.96 15.20
CA PHE A 167 -4.58 -3.55 15.54
C PHE A 167 -4.59 -3.33 17.07
N ALA A 168 -3.62 -2.58 17.58
CA ALA A 168 -3.59 -2.13 18.96
C ALA A 168 -4.72 -1.13 19.25
N ASN A 169 -5.25 -1.18 20.48
CA ASN A 169 -6.28 -0.26 21.00
C ASN A 169 -7.66 -0.33 20.29
N HIS A 170 -7.93 -1.37 19.51
CA HIS A 170 -9.26 -1.60 18.95
C HIS A 170 -10.27 -2.02 20.06
N PRO A 171 -11.51 -1.49 20.09
CA PRO A 171 -12.53 -1.87 21.09
C PRO A 171 -12.89 -3.36 21.16
N ASP A 172 -13.15 -4.01 20.02
CA ASP A 172 -13.47 -5.45 19.93
C ASP A 172 -12.88 -6.08 18.66
N LEU A 173 -11.71 -6.69 18.78
CA LEU A 173 -11.07 -7.44 17.68
C LEU A 173 -11.54 -8.90 17.70
N ARG A 174 -12.51 -9.20 16.84
CA ARG A 174 -12.99 -10.56 16.57
C ARG A 174 -13.27 -10.75 15.08
N ARG A 175 -13.28 -12.00 14.64
CA ARG A 175 -13.59 -12.41 13.27
C ARG A 175 -14.97 -11.90 12.83
N ILE A 176 -15.16 -11.72 11.52
CA ILE A 176 -16.42 -11.19 10.97
C ILE A 176 -16.87 -11.92 9.70
N LEU A 177 -15.94 -12.37 8.85
CA LEU A 177 -16.26 -13.08 7.61
C LEU A 177 -16.04 -14.58 7.72
N THR A 178 -14.98 -15.01 8.44
CA THR A 178 -14.69 -16.46 8.59
C THR A 178 -15.62 -17.13 9.59
N ASP A 179 -15.78 -18.45 9.42
CA ASP A 179 -16.55 -19.28 10.34
C ASP A 179 -15.87 -19.36 11.72
N TYR A 180 -16.64 -19.70 12.76
CA TYR A 180 -16.22 -19.67 14.16
C TYR A 180 -14.97 -20.51 14.46
N GLY A 181 -14.86 -21.69 13.85
CA GLY A 181 -13.74 -22.62 14.03
C GLY A 181 -12.70 -22.56 12.91
N PHE A 182 -12.76 -21.55 12.05
CA PHE A 182 -11.86 -21.47 10.90
C PHE A 182 -10.43 -21.17 11.36
N GLU A 183 -9.44 -21.88 10.83
CA GLU A 183 -8.03 -21.62 11.13
C GLU A 183 -7.32 -21.11 9.88
N GLY A 184 -6.59 -20.00 10.02
CA GLY A 184 -5.89 -19.33 8.93
C GLY A 184 -6.56 -18.05 8.44
N HIS A 185 -5.90 -17.42 7.46
CA HIS A 185 -6.22 -16.09 6.93
C HIS A 185 -6.36 -16.18 5.40
N PRO A 186 -7.58 -16.18 4.84
CA PRO A 186 -7.81 -16.56 3.44
C PRO A 186 -7.15 -15.68 2.38
N PHE A 187 -6.95 -14.38 2.66
CA PHE A 187 -6.39 -13.45 1.67
C PHE A 187 -4.87 -13.28 1.76
N ARG A 188 -4.21 -14.05 2.64
CA ARG A 188 -2.76 -14.22 2.49
C ARG A 188 -2.49 -15.00 1.21
N LYS A 189 -1.52 -14.53 0.42
CA LYS A 189 -1.21 -15.10 -0.91
C LYS A 189 -0.60 -16.50 -0.87
N ASP A 190 -0.33 -17.03 0.32
CA ASP A 190 0.12 -18.40 0.59
C ASP A 190 -1.05 -19.38 0.81
N PHE A 191 -2.26 -18.89 1.06
CA PHE A 191 -3.43 -19.72 1.36
C PHE A 191 -4.05 -20.33 0.09
N PRO A 192 -4.40 -21.64 0.08
CA PRO A 192 -5.04 -22.26 -1.07
C PRO A 192 -6.46 -21.74 -1.28
N LEU A 193 -6.86 -21.51 -2.53
CA LEU A 193 -8.19 -20.96 -2.86
C LEU A 193 -9.35 -21.82 -2.31
N SER A 194 -9.20 -23.14 -2.30
CA SER A 194 -10.19 -24.07 -1.75
C SER A 194 -10.26 -24.09 -0.22
N GLY A 195 -9.25 -23.54 0.45
CA GLY A 195 -8.98 -23.81 1.86
C GLY A 195 -8.53 -25.25 2.10
N TYR A 196 -8.39 -25.58 3.39
CA TYR A 196 -7.97 -26.90 3.86
C TYR A 196 -9.13 -27.77 4.30
N VAL A 197 -10.27 -27.17 4.61
CA VAL A 197 -11.42 -27.83 5.23
C VAL A 197 -12.68 -27.58 4.42
N GLU A 198 -13.45 -28.64 4.17
CA GLU A 198 -14.79 -28.60 3.62
C GLU A 198 -15.81 -29.05 4.66
N VAL A 199 -17.06 -28.67 4.47
CA VAL A 199 -18.12 -28.89 5.44
C VAL A 199 -19.19 -29.78 4.83
N ARG A 200 -19.50 -30.91 5.47
CA ARG A 200 -20.58 -31.81 5.07
C ARG A 200 -21.46 -32.20 6.24
N TYR A 201 -22.71 -32.58 5.96
CA TYR A 201 -23.59 -33.18 6.96
C TYR A 201 -23.26 -34.67 7.11
N ASP A 202 -23.13 -35.13 8.34
CA ASP A 202 -22.96 -36.54 8.69
C ASP A 202 -24.23 -37.07 9.34
N ASP A 203 -24.87 -38.08 8.72
CA ASP A 203 -26.13 -38.65 9.19
C ASP A 203 -25.94 -39.53 10.44
N GLU A 204 -24.77 -40.16 10.60
CA GLU A 204 -24.48 -40.98 11.79
C GLU A 204 -24.41 -40.13 13.05
N LEU A 205 -23.72 -38.99 12.96
CA LEU A 205 -23.55 -38.03 14.04
C LEU A 205 -24.70 -37.01 14.13
N LYS A 206 -25.56 -36.95 13.10
CA LYS A 206 -26.65 -35.97 12.92
C LYS A 206 -26.20 -34.52 13.09
N ARG A 207 -25.01 -34.20 12.61
CA ARG A 207 -24.42 -32.86 12.71
C ARG A 207 -23.56 -32.55 11.50
N VAL A 208 -23.29 -31.26 11.33
CA VAL A 208 -22.34 -30.76 10.35
C VAL A 208 -20.91 -30.98 10.85
N VAL A 209 -20.07 -31.60 10.03
CA VAL A 209 -18.67 -31.93 10.34
C VAL A 209 -17.76 -31.26 9.32
N ALA A 210 -16.60 -30.82 9.78
CA ALA A 210 -15.56 -30.22 8.97
C ALA A 210 -14.47 -31.27 8.69
N GLU A 211 -14.21 -31.55 7.41
CA GLU A 211 -13.28 -32.58 6.95
C GLU A 211 -12.22 -31.99 6.00
N PRO A 212 -11.06 -32.63 5.81
CA PRO A 212 -10.10 -32.20 4.81
C PRO A 212 -10.73 -32.14 3.41
N VAL A 213 -10.38 -31.12 2.63
CA VAL A 213 -10.93 -30.92 1.29
C VAL A 213 -10.56 -32.08 0.35
N GLU A 214 -11.57 -32.67 -0.28
CA GLU A 214 -11.41 -33.67 -1.35
C GLU A 214 -12.13 -33.20 -2.63
N LEU A 215 -11.42 -32.45 -3.48
CA LEU A 215 -11.97 -31.98 -4.74
C LEU A 215 -12.08 -33.12 -5.75
N SER A 216 -13.28 -33.36 -6.26
CA SER A 216 -13.51 -34.31 -7.38
C SER A 216 -12.76 -33.91 -8.65
N GLN A 217 -12.62 -32.61 -8.89
CA GLN A 217 -11.78 -32.03 -9.92
C GLN A 217 -10.99 -30.87 -9.33
N GLU A 218 -9.65 -30.94 -9.45
CA GLU A 218 -8.78 -29.84 -9.03
C GLU A 218 -8.99 -28.58 -9.88
N PHE A 219 -8.67 -27.42 -9.30
CA PHE A 219 -8.69 -26.18 -10.05
C PHE A 219 -7.60 -26.19 -11.13
N ARG A 220 -8.03 -26.20 -12.40
CA ARG A 220 -7.13 -26.15 -13.55
C ARG A 220 -6.59 -24.73 -13.73
N LYS A 221 -5.42 -24.49 -13.16
CA LYS A 221 -4.69 -23.22 -13.33
C LYS A 221 -4.13 -23.12 -14.75
N PHE A 222 -4.48 -22.04 -15.45
CA PHE A 222 -3.89 -21.70 -16.73
C PHE A 222 -2.86 -20.59 -16.57
N ASP A 223 -1.66 -20.81 -17.09
CA ASP A 223 -0.62 -19.78 -17.15
C ASP A 223 -0.81 -18.95 -18.42
N LEU A 224 -1.56 -17.85 -18.29
CA LEU A 224 -1.90 -16.95 -19.40
C LEU A 224 -0.85 -15.86 -19.65
N ASN A 225 0.26 -15.88 -18.90
CA ASN A 225 1.29 -14.85 -18.99
C ASN A 225 2.04 -14.95 -20.33
N SER A 226 2.03 -13.84 -21.09
CA SER A 226 2.81 -13.72 -22.33
C SER A 226 4.30 -13.57 -22.00
N PRO A 227 5.21 -14.28 -22.71
CA PRO A 227 6.65 -14.07 -22.60
C PRO A 227 7.13 -12.69 -23.08
N TRP A 228 6.37 -12.07 -23.98
CA TRP A 228 6.72 -10.78 -24.59
C TRP A 228 6.19 -9.62 -23.75
N GLU A 229 7.08 -8.65 -23.49
CA GLU A 229 6.75 -7.44 -22.75
C GLU A 229 5.87 -6.49 -23.57
N VAL A 230 4.74 -6.09 -23.00
CA VAL A 230 3.75 -5.21 -23.65
C VAL A 230 3.98 -3.73 -23.30
N PHE A 231 4.55 -3.43 -22.13
CA PHE A 231 4.65 -2.07 -21.59
C PHE A 231 6.08 -1.62 -21.29
N PRO A 232 6.84 -1.15 -22.30
CA PRO A 232 8.22 -0.70 -22.13
C PRO A 232 8.42 0.44 -21.11
N ALA A 233 7.38 1.24 -20.86
CA ALA A 233 7.44 2.36 -19.91
C ALA A 233 7.53 1.91 -18.44
N HIS A 234 7.14 0.67 -18.13
CA HIS A 234 7.13 0.10 -16.77
C HIS A 234 8.22 -0.96 -16.59
N ARG A 235 9.20 -1.00 -17.50
CA ARG A 235 10.30 -1.95 -17.42
C ARG A 235 11.16 -1.65 -16.19
N GLU A 236 11.30 -2.63 -15.31
CA GLU A 236 12.28 -2.58 -14.23
C GLU A 236 13.70 -2.56 -14.81
N THR A 237 14.55 -1.67 -14.31
CA THR A 237 15.96 -1.65 -14.68
C THR A 237 16.64 -2.90 -14.15
N LYS A 238 17.24 -3.70 -15.03
CA LYS A 238 18.01 -4.88 -14.64
C LYS A 238 19.11 -4.45 -13.67
N GLU A 239 19.12 -5.05 -12.48
CA GLU A 239 20.21 -4.87 -11.53
C GLU A 239 21.51 -5.34 -12.19
N THR A 240 22.51 -4.47 -12.29
CA THR A 240 23.87 -4.89 -12.65
C THR A 240 24.35 -5.85 -11.57
N PRO A 241 24.84 -7.05 -11.91
CA PRO A 241 25.39 -7.97 -10.92
C PRO A 241 26.50 -7.26 -10.16
N GLN A 242 26.34 -7.16 -8.84
CA GLN A 242 27.36 -6.61 -7.96
C GLN A 242 28.58 -7.53 -8.04
N LEU A 243 29.69 -7.04 -8.60
CA LEU A 243 30.96 -7.75 -8.55
C LEU A 243 31.36 -7.84 -7.08
N GLU A 244 31.38 -9.04 -6.51
CA GLU A 244 31.97 -9.26 -5.20
C GLU A 244 33.40 -8.72 -5.24
N SER A 245 33.71 -7.74 -4.40
CA SER A 245 35.08 -7.25 -4.25
C SER A 245 35.92 -8.40 -3.71
N GLY A 246 36.74 -8.99 -4.57
CA GLY A 246 37.64 -10.08 -4.21
C GLY A 246 38.42 -9.72 -2.95
N GLU A 247 38.50 -10.67 -2.02
CA GLU A 247 39.29 -10.54 -0.79
C GLU A 247 40.70 -10.04 -1.13
N PRO A 248 41.22 -9.03 -0.41
CA PRO A 248 42.59 -8.58 -0.65
C PRO A 248 43.54 -9.74 -0.37
N ALA A 249 44.30 -10.15 -1.40
CA ALA A 249 45.26 -11.23 -1.32
C ALA A 249 46.14 -11.09 -0.07
N THR A 250 46.02 -12.05 0.85
CA THR A 250 46.90 -12.18 2.02
C THR A 250 48.34 -12.31 1.52
N THR A 251 49.18 -11.33 1.84
CA THR A 251 50.61 -11.37 1.57
C THR A 251 51.27 -12.47 2.42
N PRO A 252 52.00 -13.42 1.82
CA PRO A 252 52.70 -14.45 2.60
C PRO A 252 53.85 -13.81 3.39
N LYS A 253 53.92 -14.14 4.68
CA LYS A 253 55.05 -13.86 5.57
C LYS A 253 56.21 -14.79 5.29
#